data_AF-N8QHT6-F1
#
_entry.id   AF-N8QHT6-F1
#
_cell.length_a   1.000
_cell.length_b   1.000
_cell.length_c   1.000
_cell.angle_alpha   90.00
_cell.angle_beta   90.00
_cell.angle_gamma   90.00
#
_symmetry.space_group_name_H-M   'P 1'
#
loop_
_entity.id
_entity.type
_entity.pdbx_description
1 polymer ?
#
loop_
_entity_poly.entity_id
_entity_poly.type
_entity_poly.pdbx_seq_one_letter_code
_entity_poly.pdbx_strand_id
1 'polypeptide(L)'
;MNILIVGNGFDLSHYLPTKYDHFMDVMSAIEGKNTGGLPKNLEEMKIDEWLNLIDKTFQKREGMEQPPHQMNFDELFSKTRDPNFIEKTKEFYLTDSILFSAQDVIKAQYRLSLNCWYQYFKNHVEEIKTWIDFEQKIENVLTLVGKKIQEIENIETEEEIINYFNGTDNSKPKINNKNLNTLNFFHLTVKEHMSRVLSRDLRTGKPFKTTTGIFINIHKKFCNGANRSNGFSPSYFIDYLAEQLEDFIQLFNLYLETIIKNLKEKNQFIIKSESWLDPDKIYSFNYTNTYQRIHKNVEVDYLHGSSVEKQNIVLGVSDLSDESLEKIKAYGFTKYHQKLFKDTDYLFLDVFKIRISEHRRKMESFEREYDERYKKGVRSSIEMEGLLNLKITIWGHSLDYSDKDYILDLFSLNDDIDRNVRVTVYYFDKLAKFILLNNLLAILGKDKVEHWMKNKWLQFKPNPEIKFTEAIL
;
A
#
# COMPACT_ATOMS: atom_id res chain seq x y z
N MET A 1 -17.20 16.11 -20.10
CA MET A 1 -15.83 15.97 -19.58
C MET A 1 -15.44 14.49 -19.62
N ASN A 2 -14.26 14.18 -20.12
CA ASN A 2 -13.67 12.84 -20.15
C ASN A 2 -12.73 12.70 -18.95
N ILE A 3 -13.02 11.75 -18.07
CA ILE A 3 -12.19 11.46 -16.89
C ILE A 3 -11.55 10.09 -17.11
N LEU A 4 -10.24 10.00 -16.89
CA LEU A 4 -9.53 8.72 -16.87
C LEU A 4 -9.16 8.39 -15.42
N ILE A 5 -9.50 7.19 -14.99
CA ILE A 5 -9.07 6.61 -13.72
C ILE A 5 -8.03 5.53 -14.06
N VAL A 6 -6.81 5.68 -13.56
CA VAL A 6 -5.74 4.70 -13.79
C VAL A 6 -5.34 3.99 -12.51
N GLY A 7 -5.05 2.69 -12.62
CA GLY A 7 -4.42 1.89 -11.58
C GLY A 7 -3.25 1.09 -12.14
N ASN A 8 -2.64 0.21 -11.32
CA ASN A 8 -1.31 -0.36 -11.63
C ASN A 8 -1.28 -1.11 -12.97
N GLY A 9 -2.40 -1.69 -13.38
CA GLY A 9 -2.53 -2.34 -14.68
C GLY A 9 -2.28 -1.41 -15.89
N PHE A 10 -2.40 -0.09 -15.72
CA PHE A 10 -2.01 0.89 -16.73
C PHE A 10 -0.48 0.91 -16.91
N ASP A 11 0.29 1.03 -15.83
CA ASP A 11 1.76 0.97 -15.90
C ASP A 11 2.23 -0.37 -16.47
N LEU A 12 1.56 -1.46 -16.08
CA LEU A 12 1.85 -2.80 -16.60
C LEU A 12 1.54 -2.93 -18.10
N SER A 13 0.49 -2.29 -18.61
CA SER A 13 0.22 -2.30 -20.06
C SER A 13 1.26 -1.50 -20.83
N HIS A 14 2.00 -0.61 -20.16
CA HIS A 14 3.15 0.11 -20.71
C HIS A 14 4.48 -0.63 -20.47
N TYR A 15 4.48 -1.85 -19.92
CA TYR A 15 5.70 -2.60 -19.60
C TYR A 15 6.64 -1.91 -18.61
N LEU A 16 6.09 -1.05 -17.72
CA LEU A 16 6.82 -0.56 -16.56
C LEU A 16 6.78 -1.62 -15.44
N PRO A 17 7.93 -1.96 -14.82
CA PRO A 17 7.97 -3.04 -13.86
C PRO A 17 7.40 -2.64 -12.49
N THR A 18 6.09 -2.47 -12.37
CA THR A 18 5.43 -1.96 -11.14
C THR A 18 4.63 -3.02 -10.38
N LYS A 19 4.77 -4.31 -10.73
CA LYS A 19 4.25 -5.41 -9.91
C LYS A 19 4.95 -5.43 -8.56
N TYR A 20 4.23 -5.89 -7.54
CA TYR A 20 4.81 -6.19 -6.22
C TYR A 20 6.04 -7.10 -6.35
N ASP A 21 5.95 -8.14 -7.17
CA ASP A 21 7.03 -9.09 -7.37
C ASP A 21 8.29 -8.43 -7.97
N HIS A 22 8.14 -7.49 -8.91
CA HIS A 22 9.27 -6.77 -9.48
C HIS A 22 10.03 -5.98 -8.41
N PHE A 23 9.31 -5.28 -7.53
CA PHE A 23 9.91 -4.57 -6.41
C PHE A 23 10.67 -5.52 -5.47
N MET A 24 10.02 -6.62 -5.04
CA MET A 24 10.63 -7.57 -4.11
C MET A 24 11.85 -8.28 -4.71
N ASP A 25 11.82 -8.58 -6.00
CA ASP A 25 12.95 -9.22 -6.70
C ASP A 25 14.16 -8.29 -6.74
N VAL A 26 13.95 -6.99 -7.03
CA VAL A 26 15.03 -5.99 -6.99
C VAL A 26 15.57 -5.81 -5.57
N MET A 27 14.70 -5.73 -4.55
CA MET A 27 15.14 -5.66 -3.16
C MET A 27 15.97 -6.90 -2.77
N SER A 28 15.57 -8.09 -3.23
CA SER A 28 16.35 -9.32 -2.99
C SER A 28 17.70 -9.33 -3.71
N ALA A 29 17.78 -8.75 -4.91
CA ALA A 29 19.04 -8.61 -5.63
C ALA A 29 20.00 -7.67 -4.89
N ILE A 30 19.50 -6.51 -4.43
CA ILE A 30 20.26 -5.53 -3.63
C ILE A 30 20.74 -6.16 -2.31
N GLU A 31 19.86 -6.85 -1.58
CA GLU A 31 20.22 -7.55 -0.34
C GLU A 31 21.34 -8.58 -0.57
N GLY A 32 21.33 -9.26 -1.72
CA GLY A 32 22.32 -10.28 -2.07
C GLY A 32 23.65 -9.75 -2.63
N LYS A 33 23.77 -8.46 -2.92
CA LYS A 33 25.00 -7.87 -3.46
C LYS A 33 26.12 -7.93 -2.41
N ASN A 34 27.28 -8.48 -2.76
CA ASN A 34 28.41 -8.50 -1.84
C ASN A 34 29.05 -7.11 -1.71
N THR A 35 28.87 -6.49 -0.54
CA THR A 35 29.37 -5.15 -0.17
C THR A 35 30.36 -5.20 1.00
N GLY A 36 30.82 -6.39 1.39
CA GLY A 36 31.63 -6.60 2.60
C GLY A 36 30.82 -6.98 3.86
N GLY A 37 29.49 -7.09 3.73
CA GLY A 37 28.59 -7.52 4.79
C GLY A 37 28.16 -6.39 5.73
N LEU A 38 27.16 -6.68 6.56
CA LEU A 38 26.63 -5.75 7.55
C LEU A 38 27.41 -5.84 8.88
N PRO A 39 27.50 -4.74 9.65
CA PRO A 39 28.12 -4.75 10.97
C PRO A 39 27.47 -5.76 11.91
N LYS A 40 28.26 -6.39 12.78
CA LYS A 40 27.74 -7.35 13.77
C LYS A 40 26.79 -6.71 14.79
N ASN A 41 26.94 -5.41 15.01
CA ASN A 41 26.16 -4.61 15.95
C ASN A 41 25.03 -3.81 15.27
N LEU A 42 24.53 -4.30 14.13
CA LEU A 42 23.53 -3.60 13.33
C LEU A 42 22.30 -3.16 14.15
N GLU A 43 21.83 -4.02 15.06
CA GLU A 43 20.64 -3.81 15.91
C GLU A 43 20.88 -2.86 17.09
N GLU A 44 22.12 -2.42 17.35
CA GLU A 44 22.44 -1.52 18.48
C GLU A 44 22.11 -0.04 18.20
N MET A 45 21.94 0.33 16.93
CA MET A 45 21.72 1.71 16.48
C MET A 45 20.45 1.82 15.63
N LYS A 46 19.87 3.02 15.58
CA LYS A 46 18.73 3.29 14.71
C LYS A 46 19.18 3.39 13.25
N ILE A 47 18.25 3.11 12.33
CA ILE A 47 18.53 3.17 10.88
C ILE A 47 19.04 4.56 10.47
N ASP A 48 18.44 5.64 10.95
CA ASP A 48 18.87 7.01 10.63
C ASP A 48 20.31 7.30 11.06
N GLU A 49 20.76 6.73 12.17
CA GLU A 49 22.13 6.88 12.62
C GLU A 49 23.10 6.17 11.67
N TRP A 50 22.75 4.97 11.21
CA TRP A 50 23.51 4.25 10.19
C TRP A 50 23.56 5.00 8.86
N LEU A 51 22.43 5.52 8.39
CA LEU A 51 22.36 6.27 7.14
C LEU A 51 23.23 7.54 7.21
N ASN A 52 23.19 8.26 8.33
CA ASN A 52 24.05 9.42 8.57
C ASN A 52 25.54 9.05 8.58
N LEU A 53 25.92 7.90 9.14
CA LEU A 53 27.30 7.42 9.10
C LEU A 53 27.74 7.06 7.68
N ILE A 54 26.87 6.42 6.90
CA ILE A 54 27.12 6.11 5.49
C ILE A 54 27.34 7.41 4.71
N ASP A 55 26.46 8.40 4.88
CA ASP A 55 26.57 9.70 4.21
C ASP A 55 27.89 10.41 4.52
N LYS A 56 28.26 10.50 5.80
CA LYS A 56 29.55 11.05 6.21
C LYS A 56 30.74 10.27 5.63
N THR A 57 30.60 8.96 5.46
CA THR A 57 31.66 8.11 4.90
C THR A 57 31.83 8.37 3.40
N PHE A 58 30.74 8.47 2.65
CA PHE A 58 30.79 8.78 1.21
C PHE A 58 31.24 10.20 0.93
N GLN A 59 30.82 11.19 1.74
CA GLN A 59 31.33 12.57 1.65
C GLN A 59 32.84 12.65 1.84
N LYS A 60 33.41 11.90 2.80
CA LYS A 60 34.87 11.84 3.00
C LYS A 60 35.64 11.20 1.85
N ARG A 61 34.95 10.44 0.99
CA ARG A 61 35.49 9.77 -0.19
C ARG A 61 35.21 10.54 -1.48
N GLU A 62 34.66 11.74 -1.39
CA GLU A 62 34.40 12.58 -2.56
C GLU A 62 35.71 12.84 -3.32
N GLY A 63 35.69 12.62 -4.64
CA GLY A 63 36.90 12.68 -5.49
C GLY A 63 37.78 11.41 -5.49
N MET A 64 37.44 10.38 -4.69
CA MET A 64 38.09 9.07 -4.74
C MET A 64 37.33 8.08 -5.64
N GLU A 65 37.97 6.98 -5.99
CA GLU A 65 37.31 5.87 -6.70
C GLU A 65 36.18 5.29 -5.83
N GLN A 66 34.98 5.24 -6.42
CA GLN A 66 33.79 4.73 -5.75
C GLN A 66 33.92 3.22 -5.52
N PRO A 67 33.40 2.69 -4.40
CA PRO A 67 33.34 1.25 -4.21
C PRO A 67 32.62 0.56 -5.39
N PRO A 68 33.08 -0.61 -5.87
CA PRO A 68 32.50 -1.30 -7.03
C PRO A 68 31.22 -2.06 -6.65
N HIS A 69 30.32 -1.39 -5.91
CA HIS A 69 29.06 -1.94 -5.40
C HIS A 69 27.84 -1.42 -6.13
N GLN A 70 28.03 -0.54 -7.12
CA GLN A 70 26.95 -0.10 -8.00
C GLN A 70 26.26 -1.29 -8.67
N MET A 71 24.98 -1.11 -9.01
CA MET A 71 24.17 -2.12 -9.67
C MET A 71 23.45 -1.51 -10.88
N ASN A 72 23.64 -2.09 -12.06
CA ASN A 72 22.91 -1.71 -13.26
C ASN A 72 21.53 -2.40 -13.33
N PHE A 73 20.74 -2.09 -14.37
CA PHE A 73 19.41 -2.70 -14.58
C PHE A 73 19.42 -4.23 -14.54
N ASP A 74 20.35 -4.88 -15.24
CA ASP A 74 20.41 -6.35 -15.31
C ASP A 74 20.76 -6.97 -13.96
N GLU A 75 21.67 -6.35 -13.19
CA GLU A 75 21.99 -6.79 -11.84
C GLU A 75 20.81 -6.63 -10.88
N LEU A 76 20.06 -5.52 -11.00
CA LEU A 76 18.87 -5.25 -10.18
C LEU A 76 17.77 -6.29 -10.46
N PHE A 77 17.53 -6.64 -11.72
CA PHE A 77 16.53 -7.63 -12.11
C PHE A 77 17.08 -9.06 -12.22
N SER A 78 18.31 -9.33 -11.76
CA SER A 78 18.96 -10.64 -11.89
C SER A 78 18.22 -11.80 -11.23
N LYS A 79 17.36 -11.51 -10.25
CA LYS A 79 16.53 -12.47 -9.52
C LYS A 79 15.05 -12.43 -9.93
N THR A 80 14.72 -11.82 -11.07
CA THR A 80 13.32 -11.62 -11.46
C THR A 80 12.57 -12.94 -11.66
N ARG A 81 11.34 -12.99 -11.14
CA ARG A 81 10.38 -14.07 -11.36
C ARG A 81 9.54 -13.87 -12.63
N ASP A 82 9.69 -12.75 -13.33
CA ASP A 82 8.98 -12.43 -14.57
C ASP A 82 9.93 -11.97 -15.69
N PRO A 83 10.84 -12.85 -16.16
CA PRO A 83 11.87 -12.48 -17.13
C PRO A 83 11.28 -11.98 -18.45
N ASN A 84 10.17 -12.56 -18.91
CA ASN A 84 9.53 -12.14 -20.16
C ASN A 84 9.04 -10.68 -20.08
N PHE A 85 8.52 -10.25 -18.93
CA PHE A 85 8.11 -8.86 -18.74
C PHE A 85 9.33 -7.93 -18.73
N ILE A 86 10.41 -8.31 -18.04
CA ILE A 86 11.64 -7.50 -17.98
C ILE A 86 12.30 -7.38 -19.36
N GLU A 87 12.31 -8.43 -20.17
CA GLU A 87 12.78 -8.34 -21.55
C GLU A 87 11.92 -7.39 -22.40
N LYS A 88 10.61 -7.37 -22.19
CA LYS A 88 9.73 -6.35 -22.81
C LYS A 88 10.01 -4.95 -22.30
N THR A 89 10.31 -4.76 -21.01
CA THR A 89 10.78 -3.48 -20.49
C THR A 89 12.05 -3.03 -21.22
N LYS A 90 13.04 -3.92 -21.41
CA LYS A 90 14.26 -3.62 -22.17
C LYS A 90 13.98 -3.31 -23.64
N GLU A 91 12.99 -3.96 -24.25
CA GLU A 91 12.59 -3.69 -25.64
C GLU A 91 12.10 -2.23 -25.81
N PHE A 92 11.31 -1.73 -24.85
CA PHE A 92 10.64 -0.43 -24.98
C PHE A 92 11.31 0.74 -24.28
N TYR A 93 12.23 0.49 -23.35
CA TYR A 93 12.88 1.52 -22.54
C TYR A 93 14.40 1.45 -22.60
N LEU A 94 15.05 2.61 -22.41
CA LEU A 94 16.49 2.72 -22.23
C LEU A 94 16.84 2.28 -20.80
N THR A 95 17.41 1.08 -20.67
CA THR A 95 17.79 0.49 -19.39
C THR A 95 19.23 0.78 -18.98
N ASP A 96 20.10 1.12 -19.95
CA ASP A 96 21.53 1.37 -19.70
C ASP A 96 21.79 2.59 -18.81
N SER A 97 20.83 3.52 -18.74
CA SER A 97 20.90 4.69 -17.86
C SER A 97 20.47 4.40 -16.42
N ILE A 98 19.92 3.20 -16.13
CA ILE A 98 19.51 2.83 -14.79
C ILE A 98 20.71 2.31 -14.02
N LEU A 99 21.10 3.06 -12.99
CA LEU A 99 22.24 2.74 -12.14
C LEU A 99 21.92 3.08 -10.68
N PHE A 100 21.99 2.08 -9.82
CA PHE A 100 22.04 2.29 -8.38
C PHE A 100 23.47 2.59 -7.96
N SER A 101 23.67 3.73 -7.30
CA SER A 101 24.99 4.09 -6.78
C SER A 101 25.44 3.11 -5.69
N ALA A 102 26.74 2.98 -5.47
CA ALA A 102 27.27 2.17 -4.37
C ALA A 102 26.72 2.61 -2.99
N GLN A 103 26.50 3.91 -2.81
CA GLN A 103 25.92 4.48 -1.59
C GLN A 103 24.48 4.02 -1.41
N ASP A 104 23.65 4.08 -2.46
CA ASP A 104 22.25 3.68 -2.40
C ASP A 104 22.08 2.18 -2.17
N VAL A 105 22.94 1.35 -2.80
CA VAL A 105 22.98 -0.10 -2.54
C VAL A 105 23.25 -0.38 -1.07
N ILE A 106 24.30 0.24 -0.49
CA ILE A 106 24.64 0.03 0.93
C ILE A 106 23.51 0.52 1.84
N LYS A 107 22.97 1.74 1.60
CA LYS A 107 21.85 2.26 2.39
C LYS A 107 20.63 1.33 2.34
N ALA A 108 20.29 0.84 1.16
CA ALA A 108 19.19 -0.10 0.97
C ALA A 108 19.45 -1.41 1.74
N GLN A 109 20.66 -1.96 1.72
CA GLN A 109 20.98 -3.18 2.50
C GLN A 109 20.77 -3.02 4.01
N TYR A 110 21.15 -1.87 4.59
CA TYR A 110 20.89 -1.59 6.01
C TYR A 110 19.39 -1.49 6.29
N ARG A 111 18.64 -0.76 5.45
CA ARG A 111 17.18 -0.65 5.56
C ARG A 111 16.52 -2.02 5.46
N LEU A 112 16.85 -2.82 4.44
CA LEU A 112 16.29 -4.15 4.21
C LEU A 112 16.54 -5.08 5.40
N SER A 113 17.76 -5.09 5.95
CA SER A 113 18.10 -5.97 7.07
C SER A 113 17.42 -5.58 8.39
N LEU A 114 17.22 -4.27 8.64
CA LEU A 114 16.60 -3.79 9.88
C LEU A 114 15.08 -3.69 9.80
N ASN A 115 14.49 -3.71 8.60
CA ASN A 115 13.07 -3.51 8.39
C ASN A 115 12.26 -4.80 8.62
N CYS A 116 11.50 -4.84 9.72
CA CYS A 116 10.73 -6.02 10.10
C CYS A 116 9.62 -6.38 9.10
N TRP A 117 8.99 -5.38 8.47
CA TRP A 117 7.98 -5.61 7.44
C TRP A 117 8.57 -6.25 6.19
N TYR A 118 9.69 -5.75 5.69
CA TYR A 118 10.39 -6.37 4.57
C TYR A 118 10.78 -7.82 4.87
N GLN A 119 11.35 -8.09 6.05
CA GLN A 119 11.70 -9.46 6.44
C GLN A 119 10.47 -10.38 6.53
N TYR A 120 9.36 -9.88 7.06
CA TYR A 120 8.08 -10.59 7.06
C TYR A 120 7.60 -10.89 5.64
N PHE A 121 7.58 -9.90 4.76
CA PHE A 121 7.11 -10.04 3.38
C PHE A 121 8.00 -10.95 2.52
N LYS A 122 9.32 -10.84 2.67
CA LYS A 122 10.30 -11.73 2.05
C LYS A 122 10.03 -13.19 2.41
N ASN A 123 9.66 -13.48 3.66
CA ASN A 123 9.30 -14.84 4.10
C ASN A 123 7.93 -15.31 3.57
N HIS A 124 7.08 -14.41 3.06
CA HIS A 124 5.76 -14.72 2.50
C HIS A 124 5.67 -14.42 1.00
N VAL A 125 6.81 -14.30 0.31
CA VAL A 125 6.88 -13.86 -1.10
C VAL A 125 6.15 -14.81 -2.06
N GLU A 126 5.98 -16.08 -1.68
CA GLU A 126 5.19 -17.04 -2.45
C GLU A 126 3.67 -16.82 -2.32
N GLU A 127 3.22 -16.24 -1.21
CA GLU A 127 1.82 -16.00 -0.87
C GLU A 127 1.30 -14.65 -1.38
N ILE A 128 2.19 -13.68 -1.61
CA ILE A 128 1.84 -12.32 -2.04
C ILE A 128 2.11 -12.20 -3.54
N LYS A 129 1.07 -11.90 -4.34
CA LYS A 129 1.19 -11.74 -5.80
C LYS A 129 0.93 -10.32 -6.27
N THR A 130 0.17 -9.57 -5.50
CA THR A 130 -0.29 -8.23 -5.83
C THR A 130 -0.09 -7.28 -4.65
N TRP A 131 -0.19 -5.97 -4.93
CA TRP A 131 -0.21 -4.95 -3.88
C TRP A 131 -1.43 -5.09 -2.95
N ILE A 132 -2.54 -5.68 -3.42
CA ILE A 132 -3.72 -5.97 -2.60
C ILE A 132 -3.42 -7.10 -1.62
N ASP A 133 -2.75 -8.18 -2.06
CA ASP A 133 -2.32 -9.27 -1.18
C ASP A 133 -1.38 -8.75 -0.09
N PHE A 134 -0.52 -7.79 -0.44
CA PHE A 134 0.36 -7.10 0.50
C PHE A 134 -0.43 -6.33 1.57
N GLU A 135 -1.45 -5.55 1.17
CA GLU A 135 -2.32 -4.83 2.11
C GLU A 135 -3.08 -5.78 3.04
N GLN A 136 -3.62 -6.88 2.49
CA GLN A 136 -4.27 -7.93 3.27
C GLN A 136 -3.31 -8.58 4.27
N LYS A 137 -2.02 -8.74 3.93
CA LYS A 137 -1.00 -9.25 4.85
C LYS A 137 -0.72 -8.30 6.01
N ILE A 138 -0.67 -6.99 5.75
CA ILE A 138 -0.58 -5.98 6.82
C ILE A 138 -1.79 -6.11 7.74
N GLU A 139 -3.00 -6.15 7.18
CA GLU A 139 -4.23 -6.27 7.95
C GLU A 139 -4.22 -7.51 8.87
N ASN A 140 -3.87 -8.67 8.31
CA ASN A 140 -3.77 -9.91 9.08
C ASN A 140 -2.79 -9.82 10.26
N VAL A 141 -1.64 -9.16 10.06
CA VAL A 141 -0.66 -8.92 11.13
C VAL A 141 -1.24 -7.97 12.17
N LEU A 142 -1.86 -6.87 11.75
CA LEU A 142 -2.45 -5.89 12.67
C LEU A 142 -3.55 -6.53 13.51
N THR A 143 -4.49 -7.27 12.91
CA THR A 143 -5.53 -7.98 13.67
C THR A 143 -4.93 -8.94 14.71
N LEU A 144 -3.83 -9.64 14.37
CA LEU A 144 -3.12 -10.47 15.33
C LEU A 144 -2.50 -9.64 16.45
N VAL A 145 -1.82 -8.54 16.10
CA VAL A 145 -1.18 -7.63 17.05
C VAL A 145 -2.22 -7.04 18.01
N GLY A 146 -3.33 -6.50 17.53
CA GLY A 146 -4.40 -5.92 18.35
C GLY A 146 -4.94 -6.92 19.39
N LYS A 147 -5.25 -8.14 18.95
CA LYS A 147 -5.72 -9.22 19.85
C LYS A 147 -4.69 -9.57 20.91
N LYS A 148 -3.40 -9.68 20.53
CA LYS A 148 -2.35 -10.11 21.46
C LYS A 148 -1.91 -9.00 22.40
N ILE A 149 -1.95 -7.75 21.95
CA ILE A 149 -1.76 -6.58 22.81
C ILE A 149 -2.80 -6.57 23.93
N GLN A 150 -4.09 -6.76 23.61
CA GLN A 150 -5.13 -6.79 24.65
C GLN A 150 -4.92 -7.91 25.69
N GLU A 151 -4.40 -9.06 25.26
CA GLU A 151 -4.09 -10.17 26.18
C GLU A 151 -2.88 -9.85 27.09
N ILE A 152 -1.88 -9.12 26.57
CA ILE A 152 -0.61 -8.85 27.27
C ILE A 152 -0.69 -7.60 28.14
N GLU A 153 -1.39 -6.55 27.70
CA GLU A 153 -1.52 -5.27 28.41
C GLU A 153 -2.14 -5.43 29.81
N ASN A 154 -3.02 -6.42 29.98
CA ASN A 154 -3.66 -6.73 31.25
C ASN A 154 -2.76 -7.53 32.23
N ILE A 155 -1.51 -7.82 31.86
CA ILE A 155 -0.58 -8.58 32.70
C ILE A 155 0.22 -7.63 33.58
N GLU A 156 0.14 -7.81 34.90
CA GLU A 156 0.74 -6.90 35.89
C GLU A 156 2.20 -7.23 36.23
N THR A 157 2.63 -8.49 36.03
CA THR A 157 3.95 -8.94 36.46
C THR A 157 4.79 -9.55 35.33
N GLU A 158 6.12 -9.37 35.40
CA GLU A 158 7.05 -9.98 34.44
C GLU A 158 6.97 -11.52 34.45
N GLU A 159 6.74 -12.14 35.61
CA GLU A 159 6.56 -13.58 35.72
C GLU A 159 5.36 -14.08 34.92
N GLU A 160 4.23 -13.36 34.97
CA GLU A 160 3.04 -13.71 34.20
C GLU A 160 3.25 -13.53 32.69
N ILE A 161 4.02 -12.51 32.28
CA ILE A 161 4.41 -12.34 30.86
C ILE A 161 5.26 -13.52 30.40
N ILE A 162 6.26 -13.93 31.20
CA ILE A 162 7.08 -15.12 30.89
C ILE A 162 6.18 -16.36 30.80
N ASN A 163 5.25 -16.54 31.73
CA ASN A 163 4.33 -17.67 31.72
C ASN A 163 3.34 -17.63 30.53
N TYR A 164 2.95 -16.44 30.06
CA TYR A 164 2.14 -16.27 28.85
C TYR A 164 2.83 -16.87 27.63
N PHE A 165 4.13 -16.60 27.45
CA PHE A 165 4.90 -17.09 26.29
C PHE A 165 5.43 -18.51 26.44
N ASN A 166 5.73 -18.97 27.66
CA ASN A 166 6.43 -20.25 27.89
C ASN A 166 5.56 -21.32 28.59
N GLY A 167 4.36 -20.96 29.06
CA GLY A 167 3.53 -21.83 29.89
C GLY A 167 4.11 -22.03 31.29
N THR A 168 3.53 -22.95 32.06
CA THR A 168 4.03 -23.40 33.37
C THR A 168 4.16 -24.92 33.38
N ASP A 169 4.53 -25.53 34.51
CA ASP A 169 4.49 -26.99 34.64
C ASP A 169 3.09 -27.58 34.40
N ASN A 170 2.04 -26.79 34.68
CA ASN A 170 0.65 -27.24 34.62
C ASN A 170 -0.15 -26.62 33.46
N SER A 171 0.47 -25.73 32.66
CA SER A 171 -0.23 -25.03 31.58
C SER A 171 0.66 -24.86 30.35
N LYS A 172 0.04 -24.96 29.18
CA LYS A 172 0.70 -24.63 27.91
C LYS A 172 0.85 -23.10 27.77
N PRO A 173 1.77 -22.61 26.92
CA PRO A 173 1.78 -21.22 26.48
C PRO A 173 0.40 -20.74 26.04
N LYS A 174 0.05 -19.50 26.37
CA LYS A 174 -1.23 -18.88 25.96
C LYS A 174 -1.21 -18.45 24.49
N ILE A 175 -0.02 -18.25 23.92
CA ILE A 175 0.17 -17.99 22.50
C ILE A 175 0.56 -19.26 21.76
N ASN A 176 -0.07 -19.51 20.60
CA ASN A 176 0.32 -20.63 19.73
C ASN A 176 1.58 -20.30 18.92
N ASN A 177 2.26 -21.35 18.43
CA ASN A 177 3.52 -21.20 17.69
C ASN A 177 3.38 -20.37 16.40
N LYS A 178 2.25 -20.48 15.68
CA LYS A 178 2.04 -19.71 14.44
C LYS A 178 2.04 -18.21 14.73
N ASN A 179 1.25 -17.79 15.72
CA ASN A 179 1.14 -16.40 16.13
C ASN A 179 2.46 -15.86 16.68
N LEU A 180 3.14 -16.66 17.52
CA LEU A 180 4.45 -16.30 18.05
C LEU A 180 5.49 -16.13 16.93
N ASN A 181 5.52 -17.03 15.95
CA ASN A 181 6.42 -16.92 14.81
C ASN A 181 6.15 -15.64 14.00
N THR A 182 4.89 -15.27 13.77
CA THR A 182 4.55 -13.99 13.14
C THR A 182 5.07 -12.81 13.95
N LEU A 183 4.79 -12.76 15.27
CA LEU A 183 5.20 -11.64 16.13
C LEU A 183 6.72 -11.53 16.31
N ASN A 184 7.46 -12.62 16.10
CA ASN A 184 8.92 -12.61 16.14
C ASN A 184 9.56 -11.85 14.99
N PHE A 185 8.93 -11.81 13.80
CA PHE A 185 9.40 -10.91 12.72
C PHE A 185 9.40 -9.45 13.16
N PHE A 186 8.45 -9.08 14.01
CA PHE A 186 8.27 -7.73 14.53
C PHE A 186 9.01 -7.49 15.85
N HIS A 187 9.86 -8.43 16.26
CA HIS A 187 10.69 -8.34 17.45
C HIS A 187 9.92 -8.10 18.76
N LEU A 188 8.62 -8.43 18.82
CA LEU A 188 7.82 -8.27 20.04
C LEU A 188 8.46 -9.04 21.21
N THR A 189 9.02 -10.21 20.91
CA THR A 189 9.65 -11.08 21.90
C THR A 189 11.13 -11.26 21.63
N VAL A 190 11.85 -11.66 22.68
CA VAL A 190 13.27 -12.01 22.64
C VAL A 190 13.47 -13.34 23.37
N LYS A 191 14.46 -14.13 22.91
CA LYS A 191 14.92 -15.33 23.60
C LYS A 191 16.14 -14.98 24.43
N GLU A 192 16.07 -15.17 25.73
CA GLU A 192 17.17 -14.83 26.64
C GLU A 192 17.38 -15.91 27.70
N HIS A 193 18.62 -16.03 28.17
CA HIS A 193 18.93 -16.94 29.26
C HIS A 193 18.50 -16.32 30.58
N MET A 194 17.52 -16.93 31.25
CA MET A 194 16.93 -16.39 32.47
C MET A 194 16.43 -17.50 33.39
N SER A 195 16.21 -17.15 34.65
CA SER A 195 15.52 -18.00 35.62
C SER A 195 14.04 -17.65 35.67
N ARG A 196 13.17 -18.65 35.62
CA ARG A 196 11.71 -18.47 35.79
C ARG A 196 11.17 -19.30 36.93
N VAL A 197 10.12 -18.79 37.56
CA VAL A 197 9.40 -19.48 38.63
C VAL A 197 8.37 -20.42 37.99
N LEU A 198 8.42 -21.70 38.34
CA LEU A 198 7.49 -22.72 37.87
C LEU A 198 6.32 -22.91 38.84
N SER A 199 6.58 -22.74 40.14
CA SER A 199 5.58 -22.89 41.19
C SER A 199 5.94 -22.08 42.44
N ARG A 200 4.91 -21.49 43.05
CA ARG A 200 4.98 -20.75 44.32
C ARG A 200 4.24 -21.51 45.42
N ASP A 201 4.75 -21.40 46.63
CA ASP A 201 4.11 -21.98 47.80
C ASP A 201 2.80 -21.23 48.08
N LEU A 202 1.70 -21.97 48.21
CA LEU A 202 0.35 -21.39 48.33
C LEU A 202 0.14 -20.56 49.60
N ARG A 203 0.95 -20.76 50.66
CA ARG A 203 0.81 -20.06 51.95
C ARG A 203 1.74 -18.86 52.05
N THR A 204 2.96 -18.97 51.54
CA THR A 204 4.02 -17.97 51.70
C THR A 204 4.24 -17.13 50.45
N GLY A 205 3.70 -17.55 49.30
CA GLY A 205 3.92 -16.91 48.00
C GLY A 205 5.35 -17.04 47.48
N LYS A 206 6.27 -17.67 48.22
CA LYS A 206 7.69 -17.78 47.84
C LYS A 206 7.87 -18.78 46.69
N PRO A 207 8.77 -18.48 45.72
CA PRO A 207 9.17 -19.47 44.73
C PRO A 207 9.82 -20.66 45.44
N PHE A 208 9.35 -21.87 45.16
CA PHE A 208 10.02 -23.09 45.64
C PHE A 208 10.50 -24.00 44.51
N LYS A 209 9.98 -23.80 43.29
CA LYS A 209 10.48 -24.46 42.07
C LYS A 209 10.81 -23.42 41.01
N THR A 210 12.07 -23.39 40.61
CA THR A 210 12.58 -22.52 39.55
C THR A 210 13.31 -23.35 38.52
N THR A 211 13.45 -22.80 37.31
CA THR A 211 14.28 -23.38 36.25
C THR A 211 15.04 -22.27 35.57
N THR A 212 16.24 -22.58 35.09
CA THR A 212 17.09 -21.64 34.37
C THR A 212 17.37 -22.21 32.99
N GLY A 213 17.27 -21.36 31.97
CA GLY A 213 17.42 -21.76 30.58
C GLY A 213 17.09 -20.62 29.63
N ILE A 214 16.99 -20.94 28.34
CA ILE A 214 16.57 -19.97 27.32
C ILE A 214 15.04 -19.94 27.27
N PHE A 215 14.46 -18.79 27.60
CA PHE A 215 13.02 -18.58 27.58
C PHE A 215 12.65 -17.36 26.76
N ILE A 216 11.38 -17.30 26.36
CA ILE A 216 10.81 -16.18 25.59
C ILE A 216 10.30 -15.13 26.56
N ASN A 217 10.70 -13.89 26.37
CA ASN A 217 10.18 -12.77 27.12
C ASN A 217 9.82 -11.62 26.17
N ILE A 218 9.06 -10.66 26.65
CA ILE A 218 8.79 -9.45 25.86
C ILE A 218 10.08 -8.65 25.67
N HIS A 219 10.23 -8.04 24.51
CA HIS A 219 11.41 -7.22 24.24
C HIS A 219 11.33 -5.94 25.07
N LYS A 220 12.36 -5.68 25.90
CA LYS A 220 12.36 -4.58 26.87
C LYS A 220 12.10 -3.20 26.26
N LYS A 221 12.47 -2.99 24.98
CA LYS A 221 12.21 -1.74 24.23
C LYS A 221 10.72 -1.35 24.15
N PHE A 222 9.83 -2.33 24.32
CA PHE A 222 8.38 -2.12 24.34
C PHE A 222 7.81 -2.06 25.76
N CYS A 223 8.66 -1.93 26.78
CA CYS A 223 8.25 -1.75 28.16
C CYS A 223 8.56 -0.32 28.63
N ASN A 224 7.79 0.18 29.59
CA ASN A 224 7.94 1.55 30.10
C ASN A 224 9.36 1.77 30.66
N GLY A 225 10.09 2.76 30.13
CA GLY A 225 11.47 3.04 30.52
C GLY A 225 12.47 1.93 30.17
N ALA A 226 12.19 1.14 29.12
CA ALA A 226 12.99 -0.01 28.71
C ALA A 226 13.19 -1.07 29.82
N ASN A 227 12.23 -1.17 30.74
CA ASN A 227 12.26 -2.06 31.89
C ASN A 227 10.98 -2.89 31.99
N ARG A 228 11.13 -4.22 31.97
CA ARG A 228 10.01 -5.18 31.98
C ARG A 228 9.17 -5.14 33.25
N SER A 229 9.76 -4.73 34.38
CA SER A 229 9.02 -4.56 35.63
C SER A 229 7.96 -3.46 35.56
N ASN A 230 8.08 -2.53 34.60
CA ASN A 230 7.16 -1.41 34.45
C ASN A 230 6.00 -1.72 33.47
N GLY A 231 5.88 -2.97 33.03
CA GLY A 231 4.81 -3.43 32.14
C GLY A 231 5.05 -3.11 30.66
N PHE A 232 4.30 -3.83 29.82
CA PHE A 232 4.27 -3.63 28.38
C PHE A 232 3.56 -2.32 28.02
N SER A 233 4.09 -1.61 27.02
CA SER A 233 3.49 -0.42 26.44
C SER A 233 3.04 -0.72 25.01
N PRO A 234 1.72 -0.85 24.77
CA PRO A 234 1.18 -1.03 23.42
C PRO A 234 1.60 0.06 22.44
N SER A 235 1.64 1.32 22.89
CA SER A 235 1.99 2.45 22.03
C SER A 235 3.42 2.33 21.50
N TYR A 236 4.40 1.94 22.33
CA TYR A 236 5.78 1.77 21.87
C TYR A 236 5.92 0.70 20.79
N PHE A 237 5.10 -0.36 20.85
CA PHE A 237 5.12 -1.38 19.82
C PHE A 237 4.42 -0.93 18.54
N ILE A 238 3.27 -0.27 18.65
CA ILE A 238 2.52 0.27 17.50
C ILE A 238 3.31 1.37 16.79
N ASP A 239 3.94 2.28 17.53
CA ASP A 239 4.80 3.34 16.98
C ASP A 239 5.98 2.74 16.21
N TYR A 240 6.63 1.71 16.77
CA TYR A 240 7.70 0.97 16.09
C TYR A 240 7.20 0.33 14.79
N LEU A 241 6.05 -0.35 14.81
CA LEU A 241 5.50 -0.97 13.60
C LEU A 241 5.18 0.07 12.52
N ALA A 242 4.70 1.26 12.90
CA ALA A 242 4.38 2.34 11.98
C ALA A 242 5.66 2.96 11.38
N GLU A 243 6.68 3.21 12.20
CA GLU A 243 8.01 3.68 11.76
C GLU A 243 8.62 2.70 10.74
N GLN A 244 8.52 1.40 11.03
CA GLN A 244 9.02 0.35 10.13
C GLN A 244 8.22 0.26 8.82
N LEU A 245 6.92 0.54 8.83
CA LEU A 245 6.16 0.57 7.59
C LEU A 245 6.54 1.79 6.73
N GLU A 246 6.77 2.96 7.35
CA GLU A 246 7.24 4.14 6.61
C GLU A 246 8.64 3.91 6.02
N ASP A 247 9.54 3.23 6.73
CA ASP A 247 10.84 2.83 6.18
C ASP A 247 10.72 1.88 4.98
N PHE A 248 9.72 0.98 4.99
CA PHE A 248 9.42 0.13 3.84
C PHE A 248 8.91 0.97 2.66
N ILE A 249 8.06 1.95 2.92
CA ILE A 249 7.57 2.90 1.90
C ILE A 249 8.74 3.69 1.31
N GLN A 250 9.75 4.06 2.10
CA GLN A 250 10.96 4.72 1.60
C GLN A 250 11.78 3.82 0.66
N LEU A 251 11.89 2.52 0.95
CA LEU A 251 12.50 1.54 0.03
C LEU A 251 11.72 1.44 -1.29
N PHE A 252 10.39 1.43 -1.20
CA PHE A 252 9.54 1.42 -2.39
C PHE A 252 9.66 2.72 -3.20
N ASN A 253 9.72 3.87 -2.54
CA ASN A 253 9.95 5.15 -3.18
C ASN A 253 11.32 5.19 -3.90
N LEU A 254 12.37 4.65 -3.27
CA LEU A 254 13.69 4.54 -3.90
C LEU A 254 13.62 3.73 -5.21
N TYR A 255 12.87 2.63 -5.22
CA TYR A 255 12.63 1.83 -6.42
C TYR A 255 11.91 2.64 -7.53
N LEU A 256 10.83 3.34 -7.17
CA LEU A 256 10.07 4.14 -8.13
C LEU A 256 10.91 5.28 -8.73
N GLU A 257 11.62 6.04 -7.88
CA GLU A 257 12.41 7.20 -8.32
C GLU A 257 13.66 6.81 -9.08
N THR A 258 14.34 5.73 -8.69
CA THR A 258 15.62 5.36 -9.31
C THR A 258 15.42 4.54 -10.57
N ILE A 259 14.40 3.66 -10.61
CA ILE A 259 14.15 2.77 -11.74
C ILE A 259 13.01 3.32 -12.58
N ILE A 260 11.78 3.27 -12.06
CA ILE A 260 10.56 3.45 -12.88
C ILE A 260 10.48 4.82 -13.53
N LYS A 261 10.80 5.87 -12.77
CA LYS A 261 10.80 7.25 -13.26
C LYS A 261 11.87 7.50 -14.32
N ASN A 262 13.03 6.84 -14.19
CA ASN A 262 14.18 7.02 -15.07
C ASN A 262 14.16 6.11 -16.31
N LEU A 263 13.19 5.19 -16.43
CA LEU A 263 12.97 4.41 -17.65
C LEU A 263 12.44 5.34 -18.75
N LYS A 264 13.35 5.81 -19.61
CA LYS A 264 13.03 6.64 -20.77
C LYS A 264 12.60 5.78 -21.94
N GLU A 265 11.54 6.20 -22.60
CA GLU A 265 10.94 5.53 -23.75
C GLU A 265 11.92 5.51 -24.94
N LYS A 266 12.11 4.36 -25.59
CA LYS A 266 12.89 4.24 -26.84
C LYS A 266 12.12 4.75 -28.06
N ASN A 267 10.80 4.60 -28.00
CA ASN A 267 9.86 4.81 -29.11
C ASN A 267 8.62 5.53 -28.61
N GLN A 268 7.83 6.09 -29.53
CA GLN A 268 6.56 6.70 -29.18
C GLN A 268 5.52 5.62 -28.90
N PHE A 269 4.72 5.84 -27.85
CA PHE A 269 3.60 4.99 -27.48
C PHE A 269 2.31 5.63 -28.00
N ILE A 270 1.50 4.85 -28.73
CA ILE A 270 0.22 5.32 -29.27
C ILE A 270 -0.89 4.41 -28.77
N ILE A 271 -1.88 5.01 -28.11
CA ILE A 271 -3.10 4.31 -27.68
C ILE A 271 -4.03 4.18 -28.89
N LYS A 272 -4.16 2.97 -29.45
CA LYS A 272 -5.03 2.72 -30.59
C LYS A 272 -6.35 2.10 -30.13
N SER A 273 -7.41 2.91 -30.16
CA SER A 273 -8.79 2.44 -30.03
C SER A 273 -9.77 3.46 -30.61
N GLU A 274 -10.72 3.00 -31.43
CA GLU A 274 -11.77 3.85 -32.01
C GLU A 274 -12.66 4.50 -30.95
N SER A 275 -12.71 3.91 -29.75
CA SER A 275 -13.45 4.46 -28.61
C SER A 275 -12.57 5.13 -27.56
N TRP A 276 -11.27 5.31 -27.83
CA TRP A 276 -10.41 6.10 -26.95
C TRP A 276 -10.81 7.57 -27.01
N LEU A 277 -10.86 8.20 -25.85
CA LEU A 277 -11.11 9.62 -25.71
C LEU A 277 -9.99 10.19 -24.86
N ASP A 278 -9.36 11.26 -25.35
CA ASP A 278 -8.36 11.96 -24.56
C ASP A 278 -9.01 12.49 -23.27
N PRO A 279 -8.40 12.23 -22.11
CA PRO A 279 -8.91 12.71 -20.83
C PRO A 279 -8.68 14.21 -20.68
N ASP A 280 -9.68 14.86 -20.11
CA ASP A 280 -9.59 16.24 -19.61
C ASP A 280 -8.96 16.29 -18.21
N LYS A 281 -9.09 15.19 -17.45
CA LYS A 281 -8.62 15.03 -16.05
C LYS A 281 -8.32 13.57 -15.76
N ILE A 282 -7.34 13.33 -14.90
CA ILE A 282 -6.96 11.98 -14.48
C ILE A 282 -7.02 11.86 -12.95
N TYR A 283 -7.59 10.76 -12.48
CA TYR A 283 -7.43 10.30 -11.10
C TYR A 283 -6.54 9.06 -11.11
N SER A 284 -5.36 9.18 -10.51
CA SER A 284 -4.36 8.11 -10.49
C SER A 284 -4.31 7.43 -9.13
N PHE A 285 -4.48 6.11 -9.15
CA PHE A 285 -4.14 5.22 -8.05
C PHE A 285 -2.69 4.70 -8.16
N ASN A 286 -1.98 5.06 -9.24
CA ASN A 286 -0.56 4.77 -9.40
C ASN A 286 0.28 5.82 -8.70
N TYR A 287 1.44 5.39 -8.24
CA TYR A 287 2.44 6.26 -7.63
C TYR A 287 3.30 7.01 -8.66
N THR A 288 3.17 6.69 -9.94
CA THR A 288 3.98 7.14 -11.08
C THR A 288 3.20 8.08 -11.99
N ASN A 289 3.91 8.93 -12.73
CA ASN A 289 3.32 9.88 -13.70
C ASN A 289 3.27 9.36 -15.14
N THR A 290 3.11 8.05 -15.33
CA THR A 290 3.20 7.36 -16.63
C THR A 290 2.41 8.05 -17.74
N TYR A 291 1.15 8.43 -17.47
CA TYR A 291 0.32 9.08 -18.49
C TYR A 291 0.87 10.44 -18.93
N GLN A 292 1.22 11.30 -17.96
CA GLN A 292 1.75 12.64 -18.21
C GLN A 292 3.08 12.59 -18.94
N ARG A 293 3.90 11.59 -18.61
CA ARG A 293 5.23 11.38 -19.19
C ARG A 293 5.16 10.86 -20.63
N ILE A 294 4.31 9.87 -20.88
CA ILE A 294 4.31 9.12 -22.15
C ILE A 294 3.35 9.69 -23.19
N HIS A 295 2.16 10.15 -22.78
CA HIS A 295 1.08 10.47 -23.72
C HIS A 295 0.85 11.97 -23.84
N LYS A 296 0.36 12.59 -22.78
CA LYS A 296 -0.02 14.00 -22.79
C LYS A 296 0.00 14.56 -21.39
N ASN A 297 0.54 15.76 -21.24
CA ASN A 297 0.46 16.50 -19.99
C ASN A 297 -1.00 16.93 -19.72
N VAL A 298 -1.65 16.22 -18.80
CA VAL A 298 -3.01 16.45 -18.33
C VAL A 298 -2.94 16.62 -16.81
N GLU A 299 -3.90 17.35 -16.23
CA GLU A 299 -4.03 17.47 -14.78
C GLU A 299 -4.30 16.11 -14.13
N VAL A 300 -3.53 15.75 -13.09
CA VAL A 300 -3.62 14.46 -12.41
C VAL A 300 -3.75 14.65 -10.91
N ASP A 301 -4.75 14.00 -10.34
CA ASP A 301 -4.93 13.86 -8.90
C ASP A 301 -4.44 12.48 -8.46
N TYR A 302 -3.42 12.44 -7.62
CA TYR A 302 -2.81 11.20 -7.10
C TYR A 302 -3.48 10.77 -5.80
N LEU A 303 -4.47 9.88 -5.90
CA LEU A 303 -5.33 9.48 -4.78
C LEU A 303 -4.62 8.64 -3.72
N HIS A 304 -3.53 7.96 -4.09
CA HIS A 304 -2.64 7.25 -3.18
C HIS A 304 -1.31 7.98 -2.94
N GLY A 305 -1.28 9.28 -3.21
CA GLY A 305 -0.03 10.02 -3.29
C GLY A 305 0.85 9.54 -4.44
N SER A 306 2.05 10.10 -4.53
CA SER A 306 2.99 9.82 -5.59
C SER A 306 4.43 9.88 -5.10
N SER A 307 5.35 9.40 -5.92
CA SER A 307 6.78 9.66 -5.74
C SER A 307 7.20 11.02 -6.35
N VAL A 308 6.28 11.74 -7.02
CA VAL A 308 6.57 12.94 -7.80
C VAL A 308 6.74 14.15 -6.87
N GLU A 309 7.90 14.82 -6.97
CA GLU A 309 8.32 16.03 -6.23
C GLU A 309 8.49 15.90 -4.70
N LYS A 310 7.46 15.43 -3.97
CA LYS A 310 7.49 15.14 -2.53
C LYS A 310 6.88 13.77 -2.30
N GLN A 311 7.62 12.85 -1.68
CA GLN A 311 7.09 11.54 -1.35
C GLN A 311 5.93 11.68 -0.36
N ASN A 312 4.73 11.33 -0.83
CA ASN A 312 3.50 11.28 -0.03
C ASN A 312 2.72 9.99 -0.25
N ILE A 313 3.43 8.91 -0.63
CA ILE A 313 2.88 7.58 -0.89
C ILE A 313 2.02 7.10 0.28
N VAL A 314 0.80 6.70 -0.06
CA VAL A 314 -0.15 6.03 0.83
C VAL A 314 -0.14 4.55 0.51
N LEU A 315 0.26 3.76 1.50
CA LEU A 315 0.39 2.32 1.40
C LEU A 315 0.08 1.71 2.77
N GLY A 316 -1.10 1.10 2.88
CA GLY A 316 -1.65 0.65 4.15
C GLY A 316 -2.99 -0.05 3.95
N VAL A 317 -3.67 -0.33 5.06
CA VAL A 317 -4.97 -1.04 5.04
C VAL A 317 -6.11 -0.07 4.76
N SER A 318 -7.22 -0.56 4.22
CA SER A 318 -8.40 0.28 3.95
C SER A 318 -8.94 0.92 5.22
N ASP A 319 -9.11 0.11 6.27
CA ASP A 319 -9.60 0.54 7.59
C ASP A 319 -9.15 -0.44 8.68
N LEU A 320 -9.44 -0.13 9.95
CA LEU A 320 -9.22 -1.02 11.07
C LEU A 320 -10.35 -2.06 11.16
N SER A 321 -10.01 -3.34 11.10
CA SER A 321 -10.99 -4.43 11.10
C SER A 321 -11.40 -4.94 12.48
N ASP A 322 -10.81 -4.42 13.56
CA ASP A 322 -11.01 -4.91 14.92
C ASP A 322 -10.99 -3.74 15.94
N GLU A 323 -11.96 -3.72 16.86
CA GLU A 323 -12.09 -2.70 17.91
C GLU A 323 -10.83 -2.60 18.80
N SER A 324 -10.05 -3.68 18.90
CA SER A 324 -8.75 -3.67 19.60
C SER A 324 -7.75 -2.70 18.99
N LEU A 325 -7.76 -2.56 17.67
CA LEU A 325 -6.87 -1.65 16.94
C LEU A 325 -7.30 -0.19 17.12
N GLU A 326 -8.60 0.07 17.19
CA GLU A 326 -9.15 1.40 17.47
C GLU A 326 -8.77 1.86 18.88
N LYS A 327 -8.89 0.99 19.88
CA LYS A 327 -8.54 1.27 21.29
C LYS A 327 -7.09 1.70 21.45
N ILE A 328 -6.18 1.07 20.71
CA ILE A 328 -4.75 1.40 20.71
C ILE A 328 -4.37 2.47 19.69
N LYS A 329 -5.37 3.07 19.01
CA LYS A 329 -5.21 4.15 18.03
C LYS A 329 -4.25 3.82 16.89
N ALA A 330 -4.32 2.59 16.36
CA ALA A 330 -3.48 2.14 15.24
C ALA A 330 -3.88 2.77 13.87
N TYR A 331 -4.48 3.95 13.86
CA TYR A 331 -4.93 4.62 12.64
C TYR A 331 -3.79 4.95 11.67
N GLY A 332 -2.53 5.05 12.14
CA GLY A 332 -1.36 5.27 11.28
C GLY A 332 -1.20 4.26 10.13
N PHE A 333 -1.80 3.06 10.24
CA PHE A 333 -1.79 2.05 9.19
C PHE A 333 -2.93 2.20 8.16
N THR A 334 -3.95 3.02 8.43
CA THR A 334 -5.07 3.17 7.50
C THR A 334 -4.73 4.15 6.39
N LYS A 335 -5.19 3.85 5.18
CA LYS A 335 -5.05 4.74 4.03
C LYS A 335 -5.65 6.12 4.31
N TYR A 336 -6.81 6.18 4.97
CA TYR A 336 -7.47 7.44 5.31
C TYR A 336 -6.60 8.34 6.19
N HIS A 337 -6.04 7.81 7.27
CA HIS A 337 -5.15 8.58 8.14
C HIS A 337 -3.89 9.03 7.40
N GLN A 338 -3.25 8.14 6.63
CA GLN A 338 -2.06 8.48 5.85
C GLN A 338 -2.35 9.60 4.85
N LYS A 339 -3.52 9.58 4.20
CA LYS A 339 -3.94 10.63 3.25
C LYS A 339 -4.03 12.00 3.92
N LEU A 340 -4.69 12.07 5.08
CA LEU A 340 -4.79 13.29 5.88
C LEU A 340 -3.42 13.76 6.38
N PHE A 341 -2.58 12.84 6.83
CA PHE A 341 -1.26 13.16 7.39
C PHE A 341 -0.26 13.61 6.33
N LYS A 342 -0.34 13.07 5.12
CA LYS A 342 0.60 13.35 4.02
C LYS A 342 0.07 14.40 3.02
N ASP A 343 -1.03 15.08 3.33
CA ASP A 343 -1.68 16.08 2.49
C ASP A 343 -1.94 15.59 1.05
N THR A 344 -2.36 14.33 0.88
CA THR A 344 -2.70 13.79 -0.45
C THR A 344 -4.11 14.17 -0.85
N ASP A 345 -4.43 14.13 -2.15
CA ASP A 345 -5.77 14.49 -2.61
C ASP A 345 -6.85 13.51 -2.12
N TYR A 346 -7.80 14.04 -1.36
CA TYR A 346 -8.98 13.35 -0.85
C TYR A 346 -10.29 13.86 -1.45
N LEU A 347 -10.25 14.80 -2.42
CA LEU A 347 -11.43 15.46 -3.01
C LEU A 347 -11.97 14.72 -4.24
N PHE A 348 -11.89 13.39 -4.25
CA PHE A 348 -12.28 12.58 -5.40
C PHE A 348 -13.74 12.82 -5.81
N LEU A 349 -13.92 13.39 -7.01
CA LEU A 349 -15.23 13.73 -7.58
C LEU A 349 -16.11 14.66 -6.71
N ASP A 350 -15.55 15.29 -5.67
CA ASP A 350 -16.31 16.09 -4.70
C ASP A 350 -17.05 17.27 -5.35
N VAL A 351 -16.43 17.89 -6.36
CA VAL A 351 -17.06 18.96 -7.16
C VAL A 351 -18.39 18.48 -7.77
N PHE A 352 -18.46 17.23 -8.23
CA PHE A 352 -19.68 16.67 -8.79
C PHE A 352 -20.69 16.30 -7.70
N LYS A 353 -20.23 15.77 -6.56
CA LYS A 353 -21.09 15.47 -5.40
C LYS A 353 -21.76 16.73 -4.84
N ILE A 354 -21.04 17.85 -4.80
CA ILE A 354 -21.58 19.17 -4.41
C ILE A 354 -22.67 19.60 -5.40
N ARG A 355 -22.41 19.54 -6.72
CA ARG A 355 -23.41 19.87 -7.75
C ARG A 355 -24.67 19.02 -7.66
N ILE A 356 -24.53 17.72 -7.40
CA ILE A 356 -25.67 16.82 -7.16
C ILE A 356 -26.48 17.29 -5.95
N SER A 357 -25.81 17.61 -4.84
CA SER A 357 -26.45 18.03 -3.60
C SER A 357 -27.16 19.39 -3.73
N GLU A 358 -26.60 20.31 -4.49
CA GLU A 358 -27.23 21.59 -4.85
C GLU A 358 -28.46 21.40 -5.74
N HIS A 359 -28.32 20.58 -6.78
CA HIS A 359 -29.42 20.24 -7.69
C HIS A 359 -30.59 19.57 -6.96
N ARG A 360 -30.31 18.64 -6.04
CA ARG A 360 -31.32 17.97 -5.23
C ARG A 360 -32.10 18.96 -4.37
N ARG A 361 -31.41 19.87 -3.66
CA ARG A 361 -32.06 20.92 -2.86
C ARG A 361 -32.94 21.82 -3.71
N LYS A 362 -32.47 22.20 -4.92
CA LYS A 362 -33.24 23.00 -5.87
C LYS A 362 -34.52 22.27 -6.32
N MET A 363 -34.42 20.97 -6.62
CA MET A 363 -35.57 20.15 -6.98
C MET A 363 -36.58 20.01 -5.85
N GLU A 364 -36.12 19.76 -4.62
CA GLU A 364 -37.00 19.64 -3.46
C GLU A 364 -37.73 20.95 -3.11
N SER A 365 -37.08 22.11 -3.30
CA SER A 365 -37.72 23.42 -3.16
C SER A 365 -38.75 23.63 -4.28
N PHE A 366 -38.38 23.36 -5.54
CA PHE A 366 -39.29 23.46 -6.68
C PHE A 366 -40.55 22.60 -6.53
N GLU A 367 -40.41 21.35 -6.07
CA GLU A 367 -41.54 20.44 -5.87
C GLU A 367 -42.48 20.90 -4.74
N ARG A 368 -41.97 21.63 -3.74
CA ARG A 368 -42.75 22.19 -2.62
C ARG A 368 -43.45 23.51 -2.95
N GLU A 369 -42.83 24.37 -3.75
CA GLU A 369 -43.27 25.76 -3.94
C GLU A 369 -44.26 25.97 -5.09
N TYR A 370 -44.30 25.07 -6.08
CA TYR A 370 -45.09 25.28 -7.31
C TYR A 370 -46.26 24.30 -7.44
N ASP A 371 -47.36 24.77 -8.01
CA ASP A 371 -48.57 23.97 -8.29
C ASP A 371 -48.41 23.12 -9.57
N GLU A 372 -49.09 21.97 -9.67
CA GLU A 372 -48.89 20.92 -10.71
C GLU A 372 -48.83 21.44 -12.15
N ARG A 373 -49.61 22.49 -12.47
CA ARG A 373 -49.67 23.09 -13.82
C ARG A 373 -48.40 23.89 -14.20
N TYR A 374 -47.70 24.48 -13.24
CA TYR A 374 -46.43 25.19 -13.47
C TYR A 374 -45.23 24.23 -13.53
N LYS A 375 -45.36 23.04 -12.94
CA LYS A 375 -44.26 22.07 -12.83
C LYS A 375 -43.78 21.56 -14.19
N LYS A 376 -44.69 21.27 -15.13
CA LYS A 376 -44.36 20.51 -16.35
C LYS A 376 -43.39 21.21 -17.31
N GLY A 377 -43.42 22.55 -17.39
CA GLY A 377 -42.54 23.31 -18.29
C GLY A 377 -41.15 23.63 -17.71
N VAL A 378 -41.09 23.91 -16.41
CA VAL A 378 -39.86 24.30 -15.72
C VAL A 378 -39.06 23.08 -15.27
N ARG A 379 -39.74 21.97 -14.94
CA ARG A 379 -39.10 20.73 -14.48
C ARG A 379 -38.04 20.20 -15.44
N SER A 380 -38.34 20.15 -16.75
CA SER A 380 -37.37 19.69 -17.74
C SER A 380 -36.10 20.55 -17.79
N SER A 381 -36.21 21.86 -17.57
CA SER A 381 -35.04 22.75 -17.49
C SER A 381 -34.20 22.47 -16.25
N ILE A 382 -34.83 22.30 -15.09
CA ILE A 382 -34.10 21.98 -13.85
C ILE A 382 -33.51 20.57 -13.94
N GLU A 383 -34.17 19.61 -14.59
CA GLU A 383 -33.61 18.27 -14.86
C GLU A 383 -32.36 18.36 -15.75
N MET A 384 -32.38 19.21 -16.79
CA MET A 384 -31.21 19.46 -17.65
C MET A 384 -30.03 20.08 -16.89
N GLU A 385 -30.27 20.99 -15.95
CA GLU A 385 -29.22 21.55 -15.09
C GLU A 385 -28.55 20.50 -14.18
N GLY A 386 -29.26 19.40 -13.90
CA GLY A 386 -28.75 18.29 -13.09
C GLY A 386 -27.79 17.36 -13.82
N LEU A 387 -27.62 17.52 -15.13
CA LEU A 387 -26.73 16.69 -15.93
C LEU A 387 -25.26 17.03 -15.66
N LEU A 388 -24.46 15.99 -15.42
CA LEU A 388 -23.01 16.11 -15.22
C LEU A 388 -22.23 15.91 -16.53
N ASN A 389 -22.78 15.15 -17.49
CA ASN A 389 -22.18 14.88 -18.81
C ASN A 389 -20.73 14.36 -18.70
N LEU A 390 -20.55 13.28 -17.94
CA LEU A 390 -19.25 12.67 -17.65
C LEU A 390 -19.07 11.36 -18.41
N LYS A 391 -17.92 11.21 -19.06
CA LYS A 391 -17.45 9.93 -19.62
C LYS A 391 -16.23 9.50 -18.83
N ILE A 392 -16.40 8.48 -18.00
CA ILE A 392 -15.38 8.00 -17.09
C ILE A 392 -14.83 6.68 -17.63
N THR A 393 -13.52 6.62 -17.81
CA THR A 393 -12.81 5.44 -18.28
C THR A 393 -11.92 4.93 -17.17
N ILE A 394 -12.00 3.64 -16.85
CA ILE A 394 -11.16 3.01 -15.83
C ILE A 394 -10.21 2.04 -16.52
N TRP A 395 -8.91 2.24 -16.36
CA TRP A 395 -7.88 1.37 -16.94
C TRP A 395 -6.90 0.89 -15.89
N GLY A 396 -6.85 -0.42 -15.69
CA GLY A 396 -5.80 -1.06 -14.89
C GLY A 396 -6.01 -0.94 -13.38
N HIS A 397 -7.15 -0.40 -12.95
CA HIS A 397 -7.60 -0.42 -11.56
C HIS A 397 -8.25 -1.77 -11.23
N SER A 398 -8.03 -2.28 -10.01
CA SER A 398 -8.56 -3.57 -9.54
C SER A 398 -10.05 -3.55 -9.19
N LEU A 399 -10.59 -2.35 -8.95
CA LEU A 399 -11.93 -2.12 -8.41
C LEU A 399 -12.16 -2.88 -7.10
N ASP A 400 -11.10 -3.05 -6.31
CA ASP A 400 -11.09 -3.87 -5.10
C ASP A 400 -11.70 -3.15 -3.88
N TYR A 401 -12.09 -3.94 -2.87
CA TYR A 401 -12.64 -3.43 -1.61
C TYR A 401 -11.70 -2.44 -0.90
N SER A 402 -10.39 -2.57 -1.10
CA SER A 402 -9.41 -1.63 -0.55
C SER A 402 -9.65 -0.16 -0.94
N ASP A 403 -10.29 0.07 -2.11
CA ASP A 403 -10.62 1.38 -2.66
C ASP A 403 -12.14 1.62 -2.72
N LYS A 404 -12.90 0.91 -1.86
CA LYS A 404 -14.37 0.88 -1.85
C LYS A 404 -15.00 2.27 -1.83
N ASP A 405 -14.51 3.20 -1.03
CA ASP A 405 -15.14 4.52 -0.88
C ASP A 405 -15.12 5.32 -2.18
N TYR A 406 -14.02 5.26 -2.95
CA TYR A 406 -13.94 5.87 -4.27
C TYR A 406 -14.89 5.22 -5.27
N ILE A 407 -15.04 3.89 -5.19
CA ILE A 407 -15.96 3.15 -6.06
C ILE A 407 -17.41 3.53 -5.72
N LEU A 408 -17.76 3.63 -4.43
CA LEU A 408 -19.08 4.08 -3.99
C LEU A 408 -19.36 5.51 -4.47
N ASP A 409 -18.41 6.42 -4.32
CA ASP A 409 -18.54 7.81 -4.78
C ASP A 409 -18.77 7.89 -6.28
N LEU A 410 -17.99 7.18 -7.09
CA LEU A 410 -18.13 7.13 -8.54
C LEU A 410 -19.52 6.61 -8.97
N PHE A 411 -19.95 5.49 -8.40
CA PHE A 411 -21.21 4.85 -8.76
C PHE A 411 -22.41 5.48 -8.04
N SER A 412 -22.23 6.50 -7.21
CA SER A 412 -23.31 7.30 -6.63
C SER A 412 -23.82 8.41 -7.56
N LEU A 413 -23.04 8.75 -8.59
CA LEU A 413 -23.31 9.92 -9.44
C LEU A 413 -24.59 9.81 -10.30
N ASN A 414 -25.20 8.63 -10.40
CA ASN A 414 -26.51 8.43 -11.06
C ASN A 414 -27.55 7.79 -10.11
N ASP A 415 -27.36 7.85 -8.78
CA ASP A 415 -28.24 7.15 -7.84
C ASP A 415 -29.67 7.69 -7.82
N ASP A 416 -29.85 8.99 -8.04
CA ASP A 416 -31.16 9.64 -8.02
C ASP A 416 -31.80 9.74 -9.42
N ILE A 417 -31.05 10.22 -10.42
CA ILE A 417 -31.50 10.35 -11.81
C ILE A 417 -30.36 10.00 -12.78
N ASP A 418 -30.68 9.79 -14.06
CA ASP A 418 -29.65 9.71 -15.10
C ASP A 418 -29.02 11.08 -15.31
N ARG A 419 -27.86 11.33 -14.67
CA ARG A 419 -27.09 12.58 -14.82
C ARG A 419 -26.19 12.56 -16.04
N ASN A 420 -26.39 11.62 -16.96
CA ASN A 420 -25.55 11.36 -18.12
C ASN A 420 -24.08 11.06 -17.76
N VAL A 421 -23.88 10.32 -16.66
CA VAL A 421 -22.57 9.72 -16.32
C VAL A 421 -22.48 8.34 -16.96
N ARG A 422 -21.41 8.08 -17.70
CA ARG A 422 -21.13 6.82 -18.40
C ARG A 422 -19.75 6.31 -18.03
N VAL A 423 -19.66 5.07 -17.56
CA VAL A 423 -18.45 4.41 -17.08
C VAL A 423 -18.07 3.27 -18.02
N THR A 424 -16.84 3.30 -18.53
CA THR A 424 -16.23 2.21 -19.29
C THR A 424 -15.07 1.63 -18.49
N VAL A 425 -15.11 0.34 -18.21
CA VAL A 425 -14.02 -0.39 -17.53
C VAL A 425 -13.26 -1.22 -18.55
N TYR A 426 -11.95 -0.98 -18.67
CA TYR A 426 -11.07 -1.77 -19.52
C TYR A 426 -10.55 -3.02 -18.80
N TYR A 427 -10.51 -4.15 -19.51
CA TYR A 427 -9.98 -5.42 -19.03
C TYR A 427 -8.99 -6.04 -20.02
N PHE A 428 -7.94 -6.67 -19.48
CA PHE A 428 -6.89 -7.32 -20.26
C PHE A 428 -7.37 -8.65 -20.88
N ASP A 429 -8.04 -9.50 -20.09
CA ASP A 429 -8.54 -10.80 -20.54
C ASP A 429 -9.88 -11.16 -19.86
N LYS A 430 -10.41 -12.34 -20.20
CA LYS A 430 -11.70 -12.79 -19.64
C LYS A 430 -11.65 -13.01 -18.12
N LEU A 431 -10.50 -13.45 -17.59
CA LEU A 431 -10.34 -13.69 -16.16
C LEU A 431 -10.32 -12.37 -15.38
N ALA A 432 -9.60 -11.37 -15.86
CA ALA A 432 -9.58 -10.02 -15.31
C ALA A 432 -10.99 -9.41 -15.33
N LYS A 433 -11.74 -9.55 -16.43
CA LYS A 433 -13.13 -9.11 -16.49
C LYS A 433 -14.00 -9.76 -15.39
N PHE A 434 -13.83 -11.07 -15.18
CA PHE A 434 -14.56 -11.80 -14.15
C PHE A 434 -14.23 -11.29 -12.74
N ILE A 435 -12.95 -11.06 -12.44
CA ILE A 435 -12.51 -10.51 -11.14
C ILE A 435 -13.07 -9.11 -10.92
N LEU A 436 -12.94 -8.21 -11.91
CA LEU A 436 -13.48 -6.85 -11.83
C LEU A 436 -14.98 -6.83 -11.55
N LEU A 437 -15.74 -7.73 -12.19
CA LEU A 437 -17.18 -7.84 -11.98
C LEU A 437 -17.50 -8.36 -10.57
N ASN A 438 -16.77 -9.36 -10.06
CA ASN A 438 -16.96 -9.86 -8.71
C ASN A 438 -16.70 -8.78 -7.65
N ASN A 439 -15.65 -8.00 -7.82
CA ASN A 439 -15.33 -6.93 -6.88
C ASN A 439 -16.42 -5.85 -6.87
N LEU A 440 -16.88 -5.42 -8.07
CA LEU A 440 -18.02 -4.49 -8.15
C LEU A 440 -19.29 -5.05 -7.51
N LEU A 441 -19.60 -6.34 -7.70
CA LEU A 441 -20.75 -6.98 -7.07
C LEU A 441 -20.62 -7.02 -5.54
N ALA A 442 -19.41 -7.27 -5.02
CA ALA A 442 -19.14 -7.28 -3.59
C ALA A 442 -19.29 -5.89 -2.94
N ILE A 443 -18.92 -4.83 -3.67
CA ILE A 443 -18.97 -3.45 -3.18
C ILE A 443 -20.35 -2.82 -3.36
N LEU A 444 -20.92 -2.90 -4.56
CA LEU A 444 -22.14 -2.19 -4.95
C LEU A 444 -23.42 -3.02 -4.75
N GLY A 445 -23.29 -4.34 -4.62
CA GLY A 445 -24.41 -5.27 -4.62
C GLY A 445 -24.97 -5.55 -6.02
N LYS A 446 -25.73 -6.65 -6.13
CA LYS A 446 -26.30 -7.13 -7.39
C LYS A 446 -27.18 -6.10 -8.08
N ASP A 447 -28.13 -5.52 -7.36
CA ASP A 447 -29.18 -4.68 -7.93
C ASP A 447 -28.60 -3.41 -8.58
N LYS A 448 -27.60 -2.80 -7.94
CA LYS A 448 -26.93 -1.59 -8.45
C LYS A 448 -26.14 -1.89 -9.71
N VAL A 449 -25.33 -2.96 -9.71
CA VAL A 449 -24.55 -3.37 -10.91
C VAL A 449 -25.48 -3.69 -12.08
N GLU A 450 -26.53 -4.46 -11.83
CA GLU A 450 -27.51 -4.84 -12.85
C GLU A 450 -28.22 -3.61 -13.44
N HIS A 451 -28.63 -2.67 -12.59
CA HIS A 451 -29.25 -1.42 -13.02
C HIS A 451 -28.32 -0.59 -13.92
N TRP A 452 -27.07 -0.40 -13.51
CA TRP A 452 -26.08 0.36 -14.28
C TRP A 452 -25.78 -0.29 -15.64
N MET A 453 -25.67 -1.61 -15.70
CA MET A 453 -25.40 -2.33 -16.95
C MET A 453 -26.62 -2.33 -17.89
N LYS A 454 -27.83 -2.55 -17.38
CA LYS A 454 -29.08 -2.53 -18.17
C LYS A 454 -29.31 -1.18 -18.85
N ASN A 455 -29.04 -0.09 -18.13
CA ASN A 455 -29.15 1.27 -18.68
C ASN A 455 -27.96 1.68 -19.56
N LYS A 456 -26.98 0.78 -19.78
CA LYS A 456 -25.73 1.06 -20.50
C LYS A 456 -24.90 2.20 -19.87
N TRP A 457 -25.09 2.47 -18.58
CA TRP A 457 -24.28 3.41 -17.82
C TRP A 457 -22.92 2.81 -17.46
N LEU A 458 -22.84 1.49 -17.28
CA LEU A 458 -21.60 0.74 -17.08
C LEU A 458 -21.37 -0.22 -18.24
N GLN A 459 -20.17 -0.20 -18.82
CA GLN A 459 -19.74 -1.12 -19.87
C GLN A 459 -18.32 -1.64 -19.63
N PHE A 460 -18.06 -2.87 -20.06
CA PHE A 460 -16.73 -3.47 -20.04
C PHE A 460 -16.21 -3.62 -21.47
N LYS A 461 -14.98 -3.16 -21.71
CA LYS A 461 -14.31 -3.29 -23.02
C LYS A 461 -12.91 -3.90 -22.87
N PRO A 462 -12.39 -4.61 -23.89
CA PRO A 462 -10.98 -5.01 -23.90
C PRO A 462 -10.07 -3.79 -23.81
N ASN A 463 -8.90 -3.95 -23.20
CA ASN A 463 -7.88 -2.90 -23.15
C ASN A 463 -7.59 -2.34 -24.56
N PRO A 464 -7.38 -1.02 -24.68
CA PRO A 464 -6.84 -0.44 -25.91
C PRO A 464 -5.48 -1.08 -26.27
N GLU A 465 -5.22 -1.22 -27.57
CA GLU A 465 -3.91 -1.66 -28.05
C GLU A 465 -2.90 -0.53 -27.89
N ILE A 466 -1.77 -0.78 -27.25
CA ILE A 466 -0.64 0.15 -27.21
C ILE A 466 0.30 -0.22 -28.36
N LYS A 467 0.43 0.68 -29.33
CA LYS A 467 1.36 0.52 -30.45
C LYS A 467 2.65 1.25 -30.20
N PHE A 468 3.73 0.63 -30.65
CA PHE A 468 5.09 1.14 -30.57
C PHE A 468 5.51 1.52 -31.99
N THR A 469 5.80 2.79 -32.20
CA THR A 469 6.27 3.29 -33.50
C THR A 469 7.63 3.92 -33.34
N GLU A 470 8.53 3.68 -34.31
CA GLU A 470 9.79 4.41 -34.40
C GLU A 470 9.50 5.91 -34.35
N ALA A 471 10.23 6.64 -33.49
CA ALA A 471 10.07 8.07 -33.38
C ALA A 471 10.32 8.70 -34.77
N ILE A 472 9.30 9.35 -35.34
CA ILE A 472 9.52 10.24 -36.48
C ILE A 472 10.24 11.46 -35.90
N LEU A 473 11.58 11.47 -36.02
CA LEU A 473 12.44 12.59 -35.62
C LEU A 473 12.09 13.88 -36.36
#